data_AF-A0A529YFJ2-F1
#
_entry.id   AF-A0A529YFJ2-F1
#
_cell.length_a   1.000
_cell.length_b   1.000
_cell.length_c   1.000
_cell.angle_alpha   90.00
_cell.angle_beta   90.00
_cell.angle_gamma   90.00
#
_symmetry.space_group_name_H-M   'P 1'
#
loop_
_entity.id
_entity.type
_entity.pdbx_description
1 polymer ?
#
loop_
_entity_poly.entity_id
_entity_poly.type
_entity_poly.pdbx_seq_one_letter_code
_entity_poly.pdbx_strand_id
1 'polypeptide(L)'
;FQPQAALSATGGIMTQYMYRVANPFAVMLYKTCPNSANRWDVICLFVQPVEPDRCRAHPVMFLIDDVSTTAALVQFQQLIFLQDRIIVENQRPLLLPLEPRLEIPTRADGSSVAYRRWLKEKGLRFGTTGAH
;
A
#
# COMPACT_ATOMS: atom_id res chain seq x y z
N PHE A 1 -11.92 -10.98 -7.33
CA PHE A 1 -11.88 -10.81 -8.80
C PHE A 1 -11.32 -9.44 -9.08
N GLN A 2 -10.21 -9.33 -9.80
CA GLN A 2 -9.63 -8.05 -10.19
C GLN A 2 -9.76 -7.89 -11.72
N PRO A 3 -10.39 -6.81 -12.23
CA PRO A 3 -10.63 -6.63 -13.67
C PRO A 3 -9.34 -6.57 -14.50
N GLN A 4 -8.30 -5.94 -13.96
CA GLN A 4 -6.97 -5.87 -14.56
C GLN A 4 -5.90 -6.05 -13.47
N ALA A 5 -5.41 -7.27 -13.29
CA ALA A 5 -4.47 -7.64 -12.23
C ALA A 5 -3.00 -7.29 -12.53
N ALA A 6 -2.66 -7.19 -13.81
CA ALA A 6 -1.37 -6.76 -14.32
C ALA A 6 -1.56 -6.07 -15.68
N LEU A 7 -0.55 -5.37 -16.17
CA LEU A 7 -0.60 -4.77 -17.50
C LEU A 7 -0.76 -5.85 -18.58
N SER A 8 -0.13 -7.01 -18.39
CA SER A 8 -0.25 -8.18 -19.26
C SER A 8 -1.57 -8.96 -19.13
N ALA A 9 -2.45 -8.60 -18.18
CA ALA A 9 -3.68 -9.35 -17.94
C ALA A 9 -4.71 -9.04 -19.04
N THR A 10 -5.11 -10.08 -19.80
CA THR A 10 -6.10 -9.99 -20.90
C THR A 10 -7.55 -10.20 -20.42
N GLY A 11 -7.75 -10.50 -19.14
CA GLY A 11 -9.06 -10.68 -18.51
C GLY A 11 -8.97 -10.68 -16.98
N GLY A 12 -10.12 -10.67 -16.31
CA GLY A 12 -10.15 -10.64 -14.84
C GLY A 12 -9.75 -11.97 -14.22
N ILE A 13 -8.89 -11.94 -13.20
CA ILE A 13 -8.37 -13.14 -12.54
C ILE A 13 -8.81 -13.18 -11.08
N MET A 14 -8.96 -14.38 -10.51
CA MET A 14 -9.02 -14.54 -9.06
C MET A 14 -7.61 -14.34 -8.49
N THR A 15 -7.39 -13.19 -7.85
CA THR A 15 -6.08 -12.80 -7.33
C THR A 15 -6.04 -13.09 -5.84
N GLN A 16 -5.01 -13.81 -5.41
CA GLN A 16 -4.66 -13.95 -4.01
C GLN A 16 -3.69 -12.83 -3.62
N TYR A 17 -3.84 -12.35 -2.39
CA TYR A 17 -2.97 -11.34 -1.82
C TYR A 17 -2.40 -11.82 -0.50
N MET A 18 -1.10 -11.59 -0.31
CA MET A 18 -0.44 -11.76 0.97
C MET A 18 0.31 -10.47 1.29
N TYR A 19 0.02 -9.90 2.46
CA TYR A 19 0.66 -8.70 2.96
C TYR A 19 1.71 -9.04 4.00
N ARG A 20 2.88 -8.39 3.92
CA ARG A 20 3.89 -8.40 4.98
C ARG A 20 4.20 -6.96 5.38
N VAL A 21 4.06 -6.66 6.65
CA VAL A 21 4.42 -5.35 7.23
C VAL A 21 5.67 -5.55 8.08
N ALA A 22 6.84 -5.22 7.55
CA ALA A 22 8.11 -5.49 8.23
C ALA A 22 8.38 -4.47 9.35
N ASN A 23 7.97 -3.23 9.14
CA ASN A 23 8.05 -2.15 10.13
C ASN A 23 6.96 -1.10 9.79
N PRO A 24 6.77 -0.04 10.61
CA PRO A 24 5.77 1.01 10.38
C PRO A 24 5.85 1.75 9.03
N PHE A 25 6.91 1.57 8.27
CA PHE A 25 7.13 2.31 7.04
C PHE A 25 7.52 1.41 5.86
N ALA A 26 7.40 0.09 6.01
CA ALA A 26 7.76 -0.87 4.98
C ALA A 26 6.70 -1.97 4.87
N VAL A 27 6.00 -1.98 3.73
CA VAL A 27 4.99 -2.98 3.39
C VAL A 27 5.36 -3.66 2.06
N MET A 28 5.12 -4.97 2.01
CA MET A 28 5.20 -5.78 0.80
C MET A 28 3.86 -6.45 0.54
N LEU A 29 3.40 -6.35 -0.70
CA LEU A 29 2.24 -7.04 -1.23
C LEU A 29 2.73 -8.08 -2.23
N TYR A 30 2.44 -9.35 -1.93
CA TYR A 30 2.58 -10.45 -2.85
C TYR A 30 1.21 -10.66 -3.49
N LYS A 31 1.14 -10.63 -4.81
CA LYS A 31 -0.10 -10.85 -5.56
C LYS A 31 0.09 -11.95 -6.60
N THR A 32 -0.97 -12.71 -6.87
CA THR A 32 -0.94 -13.77 -7.88
C THR A 32 -0.39 -13.24 -9.20
N CYS A 33 0.68 -13.86 -9.70
CA CYS A 33 1.24 -13.52 -10.99
C CYS A 33 0.43 -14.20 -12.09
N PRO A 34 -0.13 -13.46 -13.07
CA PRO A 34 -0.84 -14.08 -14.19
C PRO A 34 0.09 -14.90 -15.09
N ASN A 35 1.38 -14.56 -15.11
CA ASN A 35 2.37 -15.15 -16.01
C ASN A 35 3.14 -16.32 -15.38
N SER A 36 2.89 -16.67 -14.10
CA SER A 36 3.59 -17.76 -13.41
C SER A 36 2.75 -18.37 -12.30
N ALA A 37 2.46 -19.68 -12.38
CA ALA A 37 1.62 -20.37 -11.39
C ALA A 37 2.26 -20.54 -10.00
N ASN A 38 3.59 -20.51 -9.92
CA ASN A 38 4.37 -20.80 -8.71
C ASN A 38 5.19 -19.60 -8.18
N ARG A 39 5.02 -18.40 -8.77
CA ARG A 39 5.74 -17.19 -8.36
C ARG A 39 4.74 -16.05 -8.14
N TRP A 40 5.12 -15.13 -7.28
CA TRP A 40 4.34 -13.95 -6.95
C TRP A 40 4.89 -12.73 -7.69
N ASP A 41 4.01 -11.87 -8.15
CA ASP A 41 4.38 -10.47 -8.34
C ASP A 41 4.51 -9.83 -6.95
N VAL A 42 5.50 -8.97 -6.77
CA VAL A 42 5.76 -8.31 -5.50
C VAL A 42 5.75 -6.80 -5.69
N ILE A 43 4.94 -6.10 -4.91
CA ILE A 43 4.89 -4.65 -4.83
C ILE A 43 5.33 -4.25 -3.42
N CYS A 44 6.37 -3.44 -3.31
CA CYS A 44 6.86 -2.92 -2.06
C CYS A 44 6.62 -1.41 -2.02
N LEU A 45 6.23 -0.90 -0.85
CA LEU A 45 6.18 0.52 -0.58
C LEU A 45 7.04 0.81 0.65
N PHE A 46 8.11 1.58 0.43
CA PHE A 46 8.96 2.08 1.50
C PHE A 46 8.69 3.56 1.69
N VAL A 47 8.19 3.92 2.87
CA VAL A 47 7.83 5.30 3.22
C VAL A 47 8.97 5.91 4.03
N GLN A 48 9.55 6.99 3.55
CA GLN A 48 10.55 7.74 4.30
C GLN A 48 9.87 8.95 4.94
N PRO A 49 9.62 8.96 6.25
CA PRO A 49 9.15 10.17 6.93
C PRO A 49 10.20 11.28 6.82
N VAL A 50 9.76 12.51 6.50
CA VAL A 50 10.62 13.70 6.36
C VAL A 50 10.20 14.77 7.35
N GLU A 51 8.89 15.02 7.45
CA GLU A 51 8.23 15.88 8.46
C GLU A 51 6.99 15.14 8.97
N PRO A 52 6.37 15.56 10.09
CA PRO A 52 5.20 14.86 10.64
C PRO A 52 4.08 14.65 9.62
N ASP A 53 3.87 15.59 8.70
CA ASP A 53 2.85 15.56 7.65
C ASP A 53 3.42 15.31 6.24
N ARG A 54 4.73 15.05 6.12
CA ARG A 54 5.41 14.86 4.82
C ARG A 54 6.28 13.62 4.80
N CYS A 55 6.10 12.81 3.76
CA CYS A 55 6.94 11.64 3.51
C CYS A 55 7.35 11.55 2.04
N ARG A 56 8.36 10.73 1.77
CA ARG A 56 8.74 10.30 0.43
C ARG A 56 8.40 8.83 0.26
N ALA A 57 7.52 8.51 -0.69
CA ALA A 57 7.19 7.16 -1.06
C ALA A 57 8.20 6.62 -2.09
N HIS A 58 8.77 5.44 -1.82
CA HIS A 58 9.66 4.71 -2.72
C HIS A 58 8.99 3.39 -3.11
N PRO A 59 8.23 3.36 -4.21
CA PRO A 59 7.65 2.14 -4.71
C PRO A 59 8.69 1.28 -5.44
N VAL A 60 8.68 -0.02 -5.16
CA VAL A 60 9.54 -1.00 -5.83
C VAL A 60 8.67 -2.18 -6.27
N MET A 61 8.91 -2.70 -7.46
CA MET A 61 8.11 -3.79 -8.01
C MET A 61 8.99 -4.86 -8.63
N PHE A 62 8.65 -6.12 -8.35
CA PHE A 62 9.21 -7.30 -8.97
C PHE A 62 8.05 -7.98 -9.70
N LEU A 63 8.00 -7.79 -11.01
CA LEU A 63 6.95 -8.31 -11.88
C LEU A 63 7.55 -9.32 -12.84
N ILE A 64 6.84 -10.40 -13.11
CA ILE A 64 7.20 -11.32 -14.19
C ILE A 64 6.38 -10.91 -15.40
N ASP A 65 6.97 -10.11 -16.29
CA ASP A 65 6.34 -9.65 -17.53
C ASP A 65 7.40 -9.58 -18.63
N ASP A 66 7.37 -10.56 -19.54
CA ASP A 66 8.32 -10.68 -20.64
C ASP A 66 7.85 -9.95 -21.91
N VAL A 67 6.69 -9.29 -21.87
CA VAL A 67 6.03 -8.68 -23.03
C VAL A 67 6.09 -7.15 -22.96
N SER A 68 5.82 -6.58 -21.78
CA SER A 68 5.73 -5.13 -21.59
C SER A 68 7.11 -4.49 -21.54
N THR A 69 7.25 -3.30 -22.14
CA THR A 69 8.46 -2.49 -21.95
C THR A 69 8.52 -1.94 -20.52
N THR A 70 9.73 -1.72 -20.02
CA THR A 70 9.93 -1.10 -18.69
C THR A 70 9.24 0.27 -18.61
N ALA A 71 9.26 1.06 -19.69
CA ALA A 71 8.60 2.37 -19.72
C ALA A 71 7.07 2.25 -19.57
N ALA A 72 6.44 1.28 -20.24
CA ALA A 72 5.00 1.03 -20.11
C ALA A 72 4.63 0.56 -18.70
N LEU A 73 5.44 -0.32 -18.11
CA LEU A 73 5.26 -0.76 -16.72
C LEU A 73 5.36 0.41 -15.74
N VAL A 74 6.36 1.29 -15.90
CA VAL A 74 6.53 2.49 -15.06
C VAL A 74 5.34 3.43 -15.23
N GLN A 75 4.90 3.70 -16.45
CA GLN A 75 3.78 4.62 -16.71
C GLN A 75 2.46 4.11 -16.10
N PHE A 76 2.17 2.82 -16.26
CA PHE A 76 0.97 2.20 -15.67
C PHE A 76 0.96 2.37 -14.15
N GLN A 77 2.11 2.19 -13.52
CA GLN A 77 2.23 2.27 -12.06
C GLN A 77 2.19 3.71 -11.57
N GLN A 78 2.79 4.64 -12.30
CA GLN A 78 2.64 6.08 -12.02
C GLN A 78 1.18 6.53 -12.07
N LEU A 79 0.38 5.99 -13.02
CA LEU A 79 -1.05 6.31 -13.10
C LEU A 79 -1.80 5.85 -11.84
N ILE A 80 -1.57 4.61 -11.39
CA ILE A 80 -2.18 4.09 -10.15
C ILE A 80 -1.75 4.95 -8.95
N PHE A 81 -0.45 5.19 -8.78
CA PHE A 81 0.07 5.99 -7.67
C PHE A 81 -0.46 7.43 -7.65
N LEU A 82 -0.65 8.05 -8.82
CA LEU A 82 -1.15 9.42 -8.91
C LEU A 82 -2.62 9.50 -8.46
N GLN A 83 -3.42 8.49 -8.77
CA GLN A 83 -4.82 8.41 -8.31
C GLN A 83 -4.87 8.34 -6.78
N ASP A 84 -4.07 7.46 -6.17
CA ASP A 84 -4.01 7.30 -4.71
C ASP A 84 -3.46 8.55 -4.01
N ARG A 85 -2.45 9.19 -4.60
CA ARG A 85 -1.82 10.40 -4.05
C ARG A 85 -2.85 11.50 -3.77
N ILE A 86 -3.73 11.77 -4.72
CA ILE A 86 -4.75 12.83 -4.59
C ILE A 86 -5.68 12.53 -3.41
N ILE A 87 -6.06 11.27 -3.23
CA ILE A 87 -6.95 10.85 -2.13
C ILE A 87 -6.23 11.02 -0.79
N VAL A 88 -5.01 10.51 -0.67
CA VAL A 88 -4.23 10.54 0.57
C VAL A 88 -3.89 11.96 1.00
N GLU A 89 -3.44 12.83 0.10
CA GLU A 89 -3.09 14.23 0.43
C GLU A 89 -4.29 15.07 0.88
N ASN A 90 -5.51 14.67 0.51
CA ASN A 90 -6.74 15.34 0.92
C ASN A 90 -7.35 14.79 2.22
N GLN A 91 -6.78 13.73 2.81
CA GLN A 91 -7.26 13.21 4.09
C GLN A 91 -7.10 14.24 5.22
N ARG A 92 -8.10 14.29 6.10
CA ARG A 92 -8.11 15.15 7.31
C ARG A 92 -8.56 14.33 8.51
N PRO A 93 -7.86 14.43 9.66
CA PRO A 93 -6.62 15.18 9.89
C PRO A 93 -5.44 14.64 9.07
N LEU A 94 -4.41 15.47 8.81
CA LEU A 94 -3.22 15.06 8.04
C LEU A 94 -2.38 14.01 8.76
N LEU A 95 -2.30 14.11 10.09
CA LEU A 95 -1.57 13.16 10.94
C LEU A 95 -2.47 11.98 11.30
N LEU A 96 -1.90 10.77 11.34
CA LEU A 96 -2.66 9.54 11.58
C LEU A 96 -3.19 9.48 13.03
N PRO A 97 -4.52 9.49 13.27
CA PRO A 97 -5.04 9.34 14.61
C PRO A 97 -4.91 7.91 15.11
N LEU A 98 -4.28 7.71 16.27
CA LEU A 98 -4.16 6.39 16.90
C LEU A 98 -5.33 6.06 17.84
N GLU A 99 -6.13 7.05 18.21
CA GLU A 99 -7.32 6.83 19.03
C GLU A 99 -8.51 6.35 18.20
N PRO A 100 -9.15 5.21 18.56
CA PRO A 100 -10.26 4.64 17.80
C PRO A 100 -11.51 5.51 17.70
N ARG A 101 -11.61 6.59 18.46
CA ARG A 101 -12.81 7.44 18.55
C ARG A 101 -12.88 8.53 17.49
N LEU A 102 -11.80 8.75 16.73
CA LEU A 102 -11.71 9.82 15.73
C LEU A 102 -12.16 9.39 14.33
N GLU A 103 -12.25 8.09 14.06
CA GLU A 103 -12.77 7.51 12.82
C GLU A 103 -13.70 6.33 13.19
N ILE A 104 -14.83 6.16 12.50
CA ILE A 104 -15.73 5.02 12.72
C ILE A 104 -15.31 3.90 11.77
N PRO A 105 -14.61 2.85 12.22
CA PRO A 105 -14.18 1.78 11.34
C PRO A 105 -15.37 0.93 10.89
N THR A 106 -15.35 0.56 9.62
CA THR A 106 -16.22 -0.47 9.06
C THR A 106 -15.54 -1.84 9.15
N ARG A 107 -16.26 -2.92 8.86
CA ARG A 107 -15.70 -4.29 8.89
C ARG A 107 -14.54 -4.49 7.90
N ALA A 108 -14.45 -3.68 6.85
CA ALA A 108 -13.36 -3.72 5.89
C ALA A 108 -12.04 -3.15 6.44
N ASP A 109 -12.09 -2.37 7.53
CA ASP A 109 -10.95 -1.63 8.07
C ASP A 109 -10.12 -2.41 9.10
N GLY A 110 -10.38 -3.71 9.24
CA GLY A 110 -9.73 -4.55 10.26
C GLY A 110 -8.20 -4.50 10.24
N SER A 111 -7.59 -4.43 9.05
CA SER A 111 -6.14 -4.28 8.89
C SER A 111 -5.63 -2.91 9.37
N SER A 112 -6.36 -1.83 9.06
CA SER A 112 -6.04 -0.47 9.52
C SER A 112 -6.13 -0.34 11.04
N VAL A 113 -7.17 -0.91 11.65
CA VAL A 113 -7.34 -0.94 13.11
C VAL A 113 -6.22 -1.71 13.79
N ALA A 114 -5.89 -2.91 13.30
CA ALA A 114 -4.80 -3.71 13.85
C ALA A 114 -3.45 -2.99 13.72
N TYR A 115 -3.23 -2.32 12.59
CA TYR A 115 -2.03 -1.54 12.34
C TYR A 115 -1.89 -0.35 13.30
N ARG A 116 -2.93 0.46 13.49
CA ARG A 116 -2.92 1.60 14.44
C ARG A 116 -2.67 1.15 15.88
N ARG A 117 -3.28 0.04 16.31
CA ARG A 117 -3.00 -0.56 17.63
C ARG A 117 -1.52 -0.94 17.76
N TRP A 118 -0.96 -1.61 16.76
CA TRP A 118 0.45 -2.00 16.76
C TRP A 118 1.40 -0.79 16.80
N LEU A 119 1.09 0.30 16.08
CA LEU A 119 1.86 1.54 16.15
C LEU A 119 1.83 2.16 17.55
N LYS A 120 0.66 2.15 18.21
CA LYS A 120 0.51 2.61 19.58
C LYS A 120 1.33 1.78 20.56
N GLU A 121 1.28 0.45 20.45
CA GLU A 121 2.09 -0.47 21.27
C GLU A 121 3.60 -0.25 21.08
N LYS A 122 4.03 0.11 19.87
CA LYS A 122 5.42 0.49 19.57
C LYS A 122 5.81 1.88 20.05
N GLY A 123 4.87 2.68 20.56
CA GLY A 123 5.12 4.05 20.99
C GLY A 123 5.48 4.99 19.84
N LEU A 124 5.05 4.70 18.60
CA LEU A 124 5.31 5.59 17.47
C LEU A 124 4.53 6.89 17.66
N ARG A 125 5.25 8.02 17.67
CA ARG A 125 4.67 9.37 17.82
C ARG A 125 4.77 10.20 16.54
N PHE A 126 5.86 10.05 15.79
CA PHE A 126 6.10 10.83 14.59
C PHE A 126 5.02 10.56 13.54
N GLY A 127 4.38 11.63 13.05
CA GLY A 127 3.32 11.55 12.06
C GLY A 127 1.96 11.05 12.58
N THR A 128 1.76 11.04 13.90
CA THR A 128 0.53 10.53 14.54
C THR A 128 -0.09 11.54 15.51
N THR A 129 -1.37 11.34 15.86
CA THR A 129 -2.07 12.07 16.94
C THR A 129 -2.69 11.10 17.94
N GLY A 130 -2.90 11.55 19.19
CA GLY A 130 -3.52 10.73 20.26
C GLY A 130 -2.58 9.71 20.92
N ALA A 131 -1.26 9.91 20.82
CA ALA A 131 -0.25 9.12 21.53
C ALA A 131 0.00 9.68 22.94
N HIS A 132 -1.02 9.64 23.81
CA HIS A 132 -0.89 9.91 25.24
C HIS A 132 -0.61 8.63 26.03
#